data_AF-E7ES28-F1
#
_entry.id   AF-E7ES28-F1
#
_cell.length_a   1.000
_cell.length_b   1.000
_cell.length_c   1.000
_cell.angle_alpha   90.00
_cell.angle_beta   90.00
_cell.angle_gamma   90.00
#
_symmetry.space_group_name_H-M   'P 1'
#
loop_
_entity.id
_entity.type
_entity.pdbx_description
1 polymer ?
#
loop_
_entity_poly.entity_id
_entity_poly.type
_entity_poly.pdbx_seq_one_letter_code
_entity_poly.pdbx_strand_id
1 'polypeptide(L)'
;MTRAGDHNRQRGCCGSLADYLTSAKFLLYLGHSLSTWGDRMWHFAVSVFLVELYGNSLLLTAVYGLVVAGSVLVLGAIIGDWVDKNARLKVAQTSLVVQNVSVILCGIILMMVFLHKHELLTMYHGWVLTSCYILIITIANIANLASTATAITIQRDWIVVVAGEDRSKLANMNATIRRIDQLTNILAPMAVGQIMTFGS
;
A
#
# COMPACT_ATOMS: atom_id res chain seq x y z
N MET A 1 -48.93 -36.15 15.32
CA MET A 1 -49.47 -34.89 14.78
C MET A 1 -49.12 -33.77 15.75
N THR A 2 -47.97 -33.12 15.54
CA THR A 2 -47.54 -31.94 16.31
C THR A 2 -46.63 -31.13 15.41
N ARG A 3 -47.05 -29.89 15.14
CA ARG A 3 -46.52 -28.96 14.15
C ARG A 3 -45.07 -28.58 14.48
N ALA A 4 -44.13 -28.93 13.61
CA ALA A 4 -42.86 -28.23 13.49
C ALA A 4 -43.14 -26.93 12.73
N GLY A 5 -43.27 -25.83 13.48
CA GLY A 5 -43.47 -24.50 12.93
C GLY A 5 -42.21 -24.01 12.23
N ASP A 6 -42.42 -23.54 11.00
CA ASP A 6 -41.49 -22.80 10.17
C ASP A 6 -40.68 -21.74 10.93
N HIS A 7 -39.36 -21.95 11.02
CA HIS A 7 -38.39 -20.89 11.30
C HIS A 7 -37.49 -20.62 10.07
N ASN A 8 -38.04 -20.74 8.86
CA ASN A 8 -37.28 -20.60 7.61
C ASN A 8 -37.76 -19.47 6.67
N ARG A 9 -38.28 -18.36 7.20
CA ARG A 9 -38.61 -17.19 6.38
C ARG A 9 -38.18 -15.92 7.08
N GLN A 10 -37.38 -15.11 6.38
CA GLN A 10 -36.87 -13.78 6.76
C GLN A 10 -35.47 -13.71 7.44
N ARG A 11 -34.43 -14.28 6.81
CA ARG A 11 -33.13 -13.57 6.76
C ARG A 11 -33.15 -12.73 5.49
N GLY A 12 -33.45 -11.44 5.62
CA GLY A 12 -33.49 -10.52 4.48
C GLY A 12 -32.15 -10.46 3.75
N CYS A 13 -32.19 -10.16 2.45
CA CYS A 13 -31.00 -9.98 1.59
C CYS A 13 -29.94 -9.05 2.23
N CYS A 14 -30.40 -8.06 3.02
CA CYS A 14 -29.57 -7.12 3.77
C CYS A 14 -28.81 -7.76 4.96
N GLY A 15 -29.40 -8.75 5.65
CA GLY A 15 -28.73 -9.50 6.71
C GLY A 15 -27.68 -10.48 6.19
N SER A 16 -27.94 -11.09 5.02
CA SER A 16 -26.97 -11.93 4.31
C SER A 16 -25.79 -11.11 3.78
N LEU A 17 -26.06 -9.89 3.28
CA LEU A 17 -25.01 -8.94 2.89
C LEU A 17 -24.21 -8.44 4.09
N ALA A 18 -24.85 -8.12 5.22
CA ALA A 18 -24.15 -7.69 6.43
C ALA A 18 -23.27 -8.80 7.02
N ASP A 19 -23.75 -10.05 7.07
CA ASP A 19 -22.96 -11.23 7.47
C ASP A 19 -21.80 -11.50 6.50
N TYR A 20 -21.99 -11.23 5.19
CA TYR A 20 -20.92 -11.35 4.19
C TYR A 20 -19.89 -10.22 4.32
N LEU A 21 -20.33 -8.98 4.56
CA LEU A 21 -19.47 -7.80 4.75
C LEU A 21 -18.69 -7.85 6.08
N THR A 22 -19.24 -8.50 7.12
CA THR A 22 -18.53 -8.74 8.39
C THR A 22 -17.73 -10.03 8.40
N SER A 23 -17.78 -10.82 7.32
CA SER A 23 -16.96 -12.02 7.18
C SER A 23 -15.48 -11.64 7.23
N ALA A 24 -14.70 -12.36 8.04
CA ALA A 24 -13.25 -12.17 8.13
C ALA A 24 -12.59 -12.15 6.73
N LYS A 25 -13.08 -12.97 5.79
CA LYS A 25 -12.59 -12.98 4.40
C LYS A 25 -12.76 -11.63 3.71
N PHE A 26 -13.94 -11.02 3.84
CA PHE A 26 -14.25 -9.73 3.24
C PHE A 26 -13.47 -8.60 3.89
N LEU A 27 -13.39 -8.56 5.22
CA LEU A 27 -12.60 -7.56 5.95
C LEU A 27 -11.12 -7.60 5.56
N LEU A 28 -10.59 -8.79 5.33
CA LEU A 28 -9.21 -8.94 4.86
C LEU A 28 -9.00 -8.52 3.43
N TYR A 29 -9.93 -8.87 2.54
CA TYR A 29 -9.88 -8.35 1.18
C TYR A 29 -9.95 -6.84 1.17
N LEU A 30 -10.89 -6.25 1.92
CA LEU A 30 -11.07 -4.81 1.97
C LEU A 30 -9.85 -4.11 2.60
N GLY A 31 -9.30 -4.66 3.68
CA GLY A 31 -8.08 -4.15 4.31
C GLY A 31 -6.87 -4.21 3.38
N HIS A 32 -6.67 -5.34 2.68
CA HIS A 32 -5.62 -5.46 1.68
C HIS A 32 -5.83 -4.50 0.51
N SER A 33 -7.06 -4.39 0.01
CA SER A 33 -7.43 -3.49 -1.08
C SER A 33 -7.14 -2.04 -0.73
N LEU A 34 -7.51 -1.62 0.50
CA LEU A 34 -7.29 -0.27 0.99
C LEU A 34 -5.80 0.02 1.19
N SER A 35 -5.02 -0.96 1.67
CA SER A 35 -3.57 -0.86 1.80
C SER A 35 -2.90 -0.70 0.43
N THR A 36 -3.20 -1.59 -0.52
CA THR A 36 -2.66 -1.53 -1.88
C THR A 36 -3.07 -0.23 -2.59
N TRP A 37 -4.31 0.21 -2.40
CA TRP A 37 -4.81 1.48 -2.90
C TRP A 37 -4.00 2.66 -2.39
N GLY A 38 -3.82 2.75 -1.06
CA GLY A 38 -3.04 3.82 -0.42
C GLY A 38 -1.58 3.82 -0.87
N ASP A 39 -0.96 2.65 -0.99
CA ASP A 39 0.41 2.51 -1.48
C ASP A 39 0.57 3.02 -2.92
N ARG A 40 -0.36 2.65 -3.81
CA ARG A 40 -0.31 3.11 -5.22
C ARG A 40 -0.52 4.61 -5.32
N MET A 41 -1.46 5.16 -4.53
CA MET A 41 -1.66 6.61 -4.45
C MET A 41 -0.39 7.31 -3.95
N TRP A 42 0.24 6.78 -2.90
CA TRP A 42 1.46 7.34 -2.32
C TRP A 42 2.63 7.33 -3.30
N HIS A 43 2.89 6.19 -3.95
CA HIS A 43 3.94 6.08 -4.96
C HIS A 43 3.79 7.08 -6.10
N PHE A 44 2.56 7.27 -6.58
CA PHE A 44 2.25 8.24 -7.62
C PHE A 44 2.44 9.68 -7.11
N ALA A 45 1.90 10.00 -5.94
CA ALA A 45 2.02 11.33 -5.32
C ALA A 45 3.47 11.75 -5.11
N VAL A 46 4.30 10.89 -4.50
CA VAL A 46 5.74 11.15 -4.29
C VAL A 46 6.46 11.37 -5.63
N SER A 47 6.11 10.60 -6.66
CA SER A 47 6.73 10.76 -7.98
C SER A 47 6.43 12.13 -8.59
N VAL A 48 5.19 12.63 -8.47
CA VAL A 48 4.80 13.97 -8.94
C VAL A 48 5.47 15.06 -8.11
N PHE A 49 5.47 14.94 -6.78
CA PHE A 49 6.13 15.90 -5.89
C PHE A 49 7.62 16.04 -6.21
N LEU A 50 8.32 14.94 -6.49
CA LEU A 50 9.74 14.96 -6.88
C LEU A 50 9.98 15.71 -8.21
N VAL A 51 9.07 15.57 -9.19
CA VAL A 51 9.16 16.32 -10.47
C VAL A 51 8.98 17.82 -10.22
N GLU A 52 8.01 18.21 -9.39
CA GLU A 52 7.73 19.61 -9.08
C GLU A 52 8.86 20.25 -8.23
N LEU A 53 9.44 19.48 -7.31
CA LEU A 53 10.56 19.92 -6.48
C LEU A 53 11.81 20.20 -7.30
N TYR A 54 12.15 19.33 -8.26
CA TYR A 54 13.36 19.41 -9.09
C TYR A 54 13.19 20.25 -10.38
N GLY A 55 12.12 21.05 -10.47
CA GLY A 55 11.92 22.01 -11.57
C GLY A 55 11.54 21.37 -12.90
N ASN A 56 10.53 20.48 -12.91
CA ASN A 56 10.06 19.75 -14.10
C ASN A 56 11.09 18.83 -14.77
N SER A 57 12.18 18.51 -14.08
CA SER A 57 13.15 17.52 -14.54
C SER A 57 12.79 16.13 -14.01
N LEU A 58 12.69 15.16 -14.92
CA LEU A 58 12.36 13.77 -14.63
C LEU A 58 13.51 12.98 -14.00
N LEU A 59 14.71 13.58 -13.89
CA LEU A 59 15.91 12.88 -13.42
C LEU A 59 15.75 12.36 -12.00
N LEU A 60 15.23 13.18 -11.08
CA LEU A 60 15.06 12.79 -9.68
C LEU A 60 14.03 11.66 -9.53
N THR A 61 12.95 11.72 -10.31
CA THR A 61 11.91 10.68 -10.36
C THR A 61 12.43 9.38 -10.98
N ALA A 62 13.29 9.46 -12.00
CA ALA A 62 13.94 8.30 -12.59
C ALA A 62 14.91 7.63 -11.59
N VAL A 63 15.72 8.42 -10.87
CA VAL A 63 16.59 7.90 -9.80
C VAL A 63 15.76 7.27 -8.68
N TYR A 64 14.67 7.91 -8.26
CA TYR A 64 13.75 7.34 -7.27
C TYR A 64 13.23 5.97 -7.72
N GLY A 65 12.71 5.86 -8.95
CA GLY A 65 12.23 4.59 -9.51
C GLY A 65 13.32 3.52 -9.58
N LEU A 66 14.54 3.90 -9.97
CA LEU A 66 15.70 3.00 -10.00
C LEU A 66 16.06 2.48 -8.61
N VAL A 67 16.14 3.35 -7.61
CA VAL A 67 16.48 2.97 -6.23
C VAL A 67 15.39 2.08 -5.64
N VAL A 68 14.12 2.38 -5.89
CA VAL A 68 12.98 1.55 -5.45
C VAL A 68 13.04 0.15 -6.06
N ALA A 69 13.21 0.06 -7.37
CA ALA A 69 13.31 -1.23 -8.06
C ALA A 69 14.56 -2.01 -7.61
N GLY A 70 15.71 -1.34 -7.51
CA GLY A 70 16.96 -1.93 -7.07
C GLY A 70 16.90 -2.44 -5.63
N SER A 71 16.28 -1.66 -4.72
CA SER A 71 16.11 -2.05 -3.32
C SER A 71 15.25 -3.30 -3.17
N VAL A 72 14.13 -3.39 -3.92
CA VAL A 72 13.28 -4.59 -3.91
C VAL A 72 14.02 -5.79 -4.51
N LEU A 73 14.78 -5.59 -5.59
CA LEU A 73 15.54 -6.67 -6.23
C LEU A 73 16.60 -7.25 -5.29
N VAL A 74 17.35 -6.40 -4.59
CA VAL A 74 18.44 -6.81 -3.70
C VAL A 74 17.91 -7.34 -2.36
N LEU A 75 16.95 -6.64 -1.74
CA LEU A 75 16.47 -6.94 -0.39
C LEU A 75 15.25 -7.86 -0.39
N GLY A 76 14.61 -8.11 -1.53
CA GLY A 76 13.39 -8.91 -1.63
C GLY A 76 13.57 -10.34 -1.11
N ALA A 77 14.71 -10.97 -1.40
CA ALA A 77 15.02 -12.30 -0.88
C ALA A 77 15.18 -12.31 0.65
N ILE A 78 15.86 -11.30 1.20
CA ILE A 78 16.08 -11.15 2.65
C ILE A 78 14.75 -10.91 3.36
N ILE A 79 13.89 -10.06 2.80
CA ILE A 79 12.55 -9.79 3.32
C ILE A 79 11.71 -11.06 3.26
N GLY A 80 11.76 -11.83 2.17
CA GLY A 80 11.06 -13.10 2.05
C GLY A 80 11.47 -14.11 3.14
N ASP A 81 12.78 -14.29 3.34
CA ASP A 81 13.29 -15.19 4.39
C ASP A 81 12.94 -14.70 5.80
N TRP A 82 12.95 -13.38 6.04
CA TRP A 82 12.50 -12.80 7.31
C TRP A 82 11.00 -13.03 7.55
N VAL A 83 10.15 -12.88 6.52
CA VAL A 83 8.71 -13.18 6.57
C VAL A 83 8.49 -14.66 6.90
N ASP A 84 9.24 -15.55 6.25
CA ASP A 84 9.10 -17.00 6.41
C ASP A 84 9.54 -17.49 7.82
N LYS A 85 10.47 -16.80 8.48
CA LYS A 85 10.99 -17.15 9.82
C LYS A 85 10.12 -16.65 10.99
N ASN A 86 9.29 -15.65 10.78
CA ASN A 86 8.56 -14.97 11.85
C ASN A 86 7.06 -15.32 11.87
N ALA A 87 6.40 -15.06 13.01
CA ALA A 87 4.97 -15.26 13.11
C ALA A 87 4.22 -14.32 12.16
N ARG A 88 3.43 -14.91 11.27
CA ARG A 88 2.66 -14.28 10.17
C ARG A 88 1.92 -13.01 10.58
N LEU A 89 1.21 -13.07 11.71
CA LEU A 89 0.47 -11.92 12.25
C LEU A 89 1.40 -10.79 12.72
N LYS A 90 2.51 -11.13 13.39
CA LYS A 90 3.51 -10.16 13.84
C LYS A 90 4.19 -9.49 12.65
N VAL A 91 4.52 -10.25 11.61
CA VAL A 91 5.13 -9.75 10.37
C VAL A 91 4.20 -8.77 9.66
N ALA A 92 2.93 -9.14 9.47
CA ALA A 92 1.94 -8.27 8.84
C ALA A 92 1.73 -6.97 9.65
N GLN A 93 1.57 -7.08 10.97
CA GLN A 93 1.39 -5.92 11.83
C GLN A 93 2.64 -5.01 11.83
N THR A 94 3.84 -5.58 11.94
CA THR A 94 5.09 -4.82 11.96
C THR A 94 5.31 -4.11 10.63
N SER A 95 5.13 -4.81 9.51
CA SER A 95 5.28 -4.23 8.17
C SER A 95 4.29 -3.08 7.94
N LEU A 96 3.03 -3.25 8.35
CA LEU A 96 2.01 -2.20 8.21
C LEU A 96 2.30 -0.99 9.10
N VAL A 97 2.77 -1.19 10.34
CA VAL A 97 3.20 -0.10 11.22
C VAL A 97 4.39 0.65 10.63
N VAL A 98 5.42 -0.08 10.16
CA VAL A 98 6.61 0.52 9.54
C VAL A 98 6.23 1.31 8.29
N GLN A 99 5.34 0.78 7.46
CA GLN A 99 4.82 1.46 6.28
C GLN A 99 4.12 2.77 6.65
N ASN A 100 3.12 2.73 7.54
CA ASN A 100 2.37 3.91 7.95
C ASN A 100 3.25 4.98 8.58
N VAL A 101 4.17 4.59 9.49
CA VAL A 101 5.11 5.52 10.10
C VAL A 101 6.02 6.16 9.05
N SER A 102 6.53 5.37 8.10
CA SER A 102 7.39 5.88 7.02
C SER A 102 6.65 6.85 6.11
N VAL A 103 5.40 6.56 5.75
CA VAL A 103 4.56 7.46 4.94
C VAL A 103 4.29 8.78 5.66
N ILE A 104 3.93 8.73 6.96
CA ILE A 104 3.71 9.93 7.77
C ILE A 104 4.98 10.78 7.86
N LEU A 105 6.12 10.16 8.19
CA LEU A 105 7.40 10.87 8.28
C LEU A 105 7.80 11.51 6.94
N CYS A 106 7.63 10.79 5.84
CA CYS A 106 7.91 11.31 4.51
C CYS A 106 6.98 12.47 4.15
N GLY A 107 5.69 12.38 4.49
CA GLY A 107 4.72 13.47 4.31
C GLY A 107 5.07 14.73 5.09
N ILE A 108 5.49 14.58 6.36
CA ILE A 108 5.94 15.72 7.19
C ILE A 108 7.19 16.38 6.58
N ILE A 109 8.17 15.59 6.14
CA ILE A 109 9.38 16.11 5.52
C ILE A 109 9.05 16.83 4.21
N LEU A 110 8.22 16.24 3.36
CA LEU A 110 7.76 16.87 2.11
C LEU A 110 7.06 18.21 2.40
N MET A 111 6.14 18.25 3.36
CA MET A 111 5.45 19.47 3.75
C MET A 111 6.44 20.56 4.21
N MET A 112 7.42 20.19 5.04
CA MET A 112 8.46 21.12 5.50
C MET A 112 9.32 21.66 4.35
N VAL A 113 9.70 20.78 3.41
CA VAL A 113 10.50 21.14 2.22
C VAL A 113 9.72 22.07 1.29
N PHE A 114 8.42 21.82 1.08
CA PHE A 114 7.57 22.70 0.26
C PHE A 114 7.39 24.07 0.91
N LEU A 115 7.16 24.15 2.22
CA LEU A 115 6.99 25.42 2.94
C LEU A 115 8.27 26.27 3.00
N HIS A 116 9.44 25.64 3.11
CA HIS A 116 10.72 26.35 3.30
C HIS A 116 11.64 26.26 2.07
N LYS A 117 11.08 25.99 0.87
CA LYS A 117 11.86 25.74 -0.35
C LYS A 117 12.85 26.86 -0.68
N HIS A 118 12.43 28.12 -0.54
CA HIS A 118 13.29 29.28 -0.83
C HIS A 118 14.45 29.43 0.16
N GLU A 119 14.21 29.23 1.45
CA GLU A 119 15.24 29.27 2.50
C GLU A 119 16.23 28.09 2.37
N LEU A 120 15.74 26.91 1.99
CA LEU A 120 16.57 25.72 1.80
C LEU A 120 17.48 25.81 0.57
N LEU A 121 17.08 26.58 -0.45
CA LEU A 121 17.88 26.82 -1.65
C LEU A 121 19.02 27.82 -1.39
N THR A 122 18.79 28.83 -0.55
CA THR A 122 19.79 29.85 -0.21
C THR A 122 20.76 29.36 0.86
N MET A 123 20.33 28.46 1.74
CA MET A 123 21.18 27.84 2.75
C MET A 123 22.19 26.84 2.15
N TYR A 124 23.46 26.96 2.54
CA TYR A 124 24.53 26.00 2.24
C TYR A 124 24.62 25.58 0.75
N HIS A 125 24.48 26.51 -0.19
CA HIS A 125 24.56 26.25 -1.64
C HIS A 125 23.63 25.11 -2.13
N GLY A 126 22.47 24.90 -1.49
CA GLY A 126 21.51 23.86 -1.88
C GLY A 126 21.86 22.43 -1.46
N TRP A 127 22.94 22.22 -0.70
CA TRP A 127 23.29 20.89 -0.17
C TRP A 127 22.23 20.34 0.80
N VAL A 128 21.57 21.21 1.56
CA VAL A 128 20.49 20.82 2.48
C VAL A 128 19.31 20.24 1.70
N LEU A 129 18.95 20.86 0.57
CA LEU A 129 17.90 20.36 -0.31
C LEU A 129 18.23 18.99 -0.89
N THR A 130 19.48 18.79 -1.34
CA THR A 130 19.96 17.46 -1.80
C THR A 130 19.89 16.42 -0.68
N SER A 131 20.27 16.77 0.55
CA SER A 131 20.15 15.90 1.71
C SER A 131 18.68 15.53 2.00
N CYS A 132 17.76 16.49 1.91
CA CYS A 132 16.32 16.22 2.06
C CYS A 132 15.81 15.26 0.99
N TYR A 133 16.25 15.37 -0.27
CA TYR A 133 15.87 14.42 -1.32
C TYR A 133 16.36 13.01 -1.04
N ILE A 134 17.60 12.86 -0.58
CA ILE A 134 18.14 11.55 -0.18
C ILE A 134 17.29 10.97 0.96
N LEU A 135 16.95 11.78 1.97
CA LEU A 135 16.09 11.35 3.08
C LEU A 135 14.70 10.91 2.59
N ILE A 136 14.04 11.71 1.74
CA ILE A 136 12.73 11.36 1.16
C ILE A 136 12.81 10.03 0.40
N ILE A 137 13.80 9.87 -0.47
CA ILE A 137 14.00 8.65 -1.25
C ILE A 137 14.23 7.45 -0.31
N THR A 138 15.09 7.58 0.70
CA THR A 138 15.35 6.48 1.64
C THR A 138 14.11 6.07 2.44
N ILE A 139 13.34 7.02 2.95
CA ILE A 139 12.10 6.73 3.70
C ILE A 139 11.03 6.12 2.78
N ALA A 140 10.89 6.63 1.56
CA ALA A 140 9.98 6.07 0.57
C ALA A 140 10.37 4.63 0.17
N ASN A 141 11.68 4.34 0.09
CA ASN A 141 12.17 2.98 -0.11
C ASN A 141 11.80 2.05 1.04
N ILE A 142 11.95 2.50 2.30
CA ILE A 142 11.55 1.72 3.48
C ILE A 142 10.05 1.44 3.44
N ALA A 143 9.22 2.44 3.14
CA ALA A 143 7.77 2.27 3.00
C ALA A 143 7.41 1.24 1.91
N ASN A 144 8.08 1.29 0.76
CA ASN A 144 7.87 0.34 -0.34
C ASN A 144 8.31 -1.09 0.00
N LEU A 145 9.44 -1.25 0.70
CA LEU A 145 9.89 -2.56 1.17
C LEU A 145 8.91 -3.15 2.19
N ALA A 146 8.39 -2.33 3.10
CA ALA A 146 7.37 -2.74 4.06
C ALA A 146 6.03 -3.10 3.38
N SER A 147 5.62 -2.35 2.35
CA SER A 147 4.49 -2.70 1.49
C SER A 147 4.68 -4.07 0.84
N THR A 148 5.86 -4.29 0.25
CA THR A 148 6.21 -5.56 -0.41
C THR A 148 6.20 -6.73 0.57
N ALA A 149 6.75 -6.56 1.77
CA ALA A 149 6.72 -7.57 2.84
C ALA A 149 5.27 -7.91 3.25
N THR A 150 4.42 -6.89 3.38
CA THR A 150 3.00 -7.04 3.71
C THR A 150 2.28 -7.82 2.61
N ALA A 151 2.51 -7.48 1.34
CA ALA A 151 1.92 -8.17 0.20
C ALA A 151 2.32 -9.65 0.15
N ILE A 152 3.62 -9.97 0.33
CA ILE A 152 4.11 -11.35 0.37
C ILE A 152 3.44 -12.14 1.49
N THR A 153 3.35 -11.54 2.69
CA THR A 153 2.73 -12.18 3.86
C THR A 153 1.26 -12.48 3.64
N ILE A 154 0.50 -11.55 3.03
CA ILE A 154 -0.92 -11.74 2.75
C ILE A 154 -1.12 -12.81 1.67
N GLN A 155 -0.37 -12.75 0.57
CA GLN A 155 -0.52 -13.67 -0.57
C GLN A 155 -0.14 -15.11 -0.21
N ARG A 156 0.95 -15.32 0.53
CA ARG A 156 1.44 -16.67 0.87
C ARG A 156 0.57 -17.38 1.90
N ASP A 157 -0.02 -16.66 2.85
CA ASP A 157 -0.68 -17.30 4.00
C ASP A 157 -2.18 -17.17 4.06
N TRP A 158 -2.71 -15.99 3.79
CA TRP A 158 -4.11 -15.75 4.08
C TRP A 158 -4.99 -16.35 2.99
N ILE A 159 -4.55 -16.30 1.74
CA ILE A 159 -5.25 -16.96 0.63
C ILE A 159 -5.25 -18.48 0.82
N VAL A 160 -4.13 -19.05 1.26
CA VAL A 160 -3.98 -20.50 1.47
C VAL A 160 -4.82 -20.98 2.65
N VAL A 161 -4.79 -20.27 3.78
CA VAL A 161 -5.60 -20.61 4.96
C VAL A 161 -7.10 -20.45 4.70
N VAL A 162 -7.51 -19.40 3.99
CA VAL A 162 -8.93 -19.08 3.76
C VAL A 162 -9.58 -20.00 2.72
N ALA A 163 -8.80 -20.54 1.80
CA ALA A 163 -9.28 -21.46 0.77
C ALA A 163 -9.25 -22.94 1.19
N GLY A 164 -8.42 -23.31 2.17
CA GLY A 164 -8.28 -24.69 2.62
C GLY A 164 -7.69 -25.60 1.54
N GLU A 165 -8.13 -26.87 1.48
CA GLU A 165 -7.64 -27.83 0.46
C GLU A 165 -8.27 -27.63 -0.93
N ASP A 166 -9.30 -26.78 -1.06
CA ASP A 166 -10.03 -26.56 -2.30
C ASP A 166 -9.26 -25.66 -3.28
N ARG A 167 -8.46 -26.27 -4.17
CA ARG A 167 -7.69 -25.55 -5.20
C ARG A 167 -8.54 -24.68 -6.12
N SER A 168 -9.80 -25.05 -6.37
CA SER A 168 -10.73 -24.25 -7.19
C SER A 168 -11.13 -22.93 -6.52
N LYS A 169 -11.32 -22.95 -5.19
CA LYS A 169 -11.59 -21.74 -4.39
C LYS A 169 -10.36 -20.84 -4.31
N LEU A 170 -9.16 -21.43 -4.14
CA LEU A 170 -7.88 -20.69 -4.20
C LEU A 170 -7.75 -19.90 -5.53
N ALA A 171 -7.99 -20.55 -6.66
CA ALA A 171 -7.86 -19.92 -7.96
C ALA A 171 -8.81 -18.72 -8.15
N ASN A 172 -10.07 -18.87 -7.74
CA ASN A 172 -11.06 -17.78 -7.78
C ASN A 172 -10.70 -16.61 -6.86
N MET A 173 -10.17 -16.90 -5.66
CA MET A 173 -9.73 -15.88 -4.72
C MET A 173 -8.52 -15.10 -5.24
N ASN A 174 -7.51 -15.81 -5.75
CA ASN A 174 -6.34 -15.21 -6.42
C ASN A 174 -6.75 -14.32 -7.60
N ALA A 175 -7.67 -14.79 -8.44
CA ALA A 175 -8.18 -14.00 -9.57
C ALA A 175 -8.95 -12.75 -9.12
N THR A 176 -9.60 -12.79 -7.97
CA THR A 176 -10.36 -11.65 -7.44
C THR A 176 -9.43 -10.62 -6.81
N ILE A 177 -8.43 -11.03 -6.02
CA ILE A 177 -7.38 -10.12 -5.53
C ILE A 177 -6.68 -9.43 -6.70
N ARG A 178 -6.29 -10.20 -7.72
CA ARG A 178 -5.60 -9.63 -8.88
C ARG A 178 -6.45 -8.60 -9.64
N ARG A 179 -7.77 -8.81 -9.71
CA ARG A 179 -8.70 -7.81 -10.26
C ARG A 179 -8.73 -6.54 -9.42
N ILE A 180 -8.73 -6.67 -8.10
CA ILE A 180 -8.70 -5.51 -7.19
C ILE A 180 -7.38 -4.76 -7.33
N ASP A 181 -6.25 -5.46 -7.39
CA ASP A 181 -4.93 -4.84 -7.62
C ASP A 181 -4.90 -4.05 -8.95
N GLN A 182 -5.50 -4.59 -10.00
CA GLN A 182 -5.59 -3.88 -11.29
C GLN A 182 -6.50 -2.66 -11.23
N LEU A 183 -7.66 -2.77 -10.59
CA LEU A 183 -8.57 -1.63 -10.41
C LEU A 183 -7.92 -0.52 -9.59
N THR A 184 -7.27 -0.87 -8.48
CA THR A 184 -6.56 0.09 -7.62
C THR A 184 -5.41 0.77 -8.37
N ASN A 185 -4.70 0.04 -9.24
CA ASN A 185 -3.63 0.62 -10.04
C ASN A 185 -4.13 1.67 -11.06
N ILE A 186 -5.37 1.57 -11.54
CA ILE A 186 -5.97 2.53 -12.46
C ILE A 186 -6.61 3.70 -11.71
N LEU A 187 -7.40 3.39 -10.68
CA LEU A 187 -8.16 4.41 -9.98
C LEU A 187 -7.24 5.32 -9.13
N ALA A 188 -6.07 4.84 -8.66
CA ALA A 188 -5.23 5.60 -7.71
C ALA A 188 -4.59 6.84 -8.36
N PRO A 189 -3.96 6.76 -9.55
CA PRO A 189 -3.49 7.94 -10.27
C PRO A 189 -4.61 8.93 -10.59
N MET A 190 -5.82 8.45 -10.93
CA MET A 190 -6.95 9.33 -11.18
C MET A 190 -7.36 10.12 -9.93
N ALA A 191 -7.44 9.45 -8.78
CA ALA A 191 -7.78 10.11 -7.51
C ALA A 191 -6.73 11.15 -7.12
N VAL A 192 -5.44 10.82 -7.23
CA VAL A 192 -4.35 11.77 -6.93
C VAL A 192 -4.36 12.95 -7.90
N GLY A 193 -4.57 12.71 -9.19
CA GLY A 193 -4.67 13.78 -10.19
C GLY A 193 -5.83 14.75 -9.92
N GLN A 194 -6.98 14.23 -9.47
CA GLN A 194 -8.09 15.09 -9.02
C GLN A 194 -7.72 15.88 -7.76
N ILE A 195 -7.12 15.25 -6.76
CA ILE A 195 -6.67 15.93 -5.52
C ILE A 195 -5.71 17.08 -5.86
N MET A 196 -4.74 16.85 -6.76
CA MET A 196 -3.80 17.88 -7.20
C MET A 196 -4.52 19.02 -7.93
N THR A 197 -5.50 18.71 -8.78
CA THR A 197 -6.29 19.71 -9.52
C THR A 197 -7.16 20.56 -8.60
N PHE A 198 -7.77 19.99 -7.57
CA PHE A 198 -8.58 20.73 -6.61
C PHE A 198 -7.75 21.42 -5.52
N GLY A 199 -6.50 20.98 -5.31
CA GLY A 199 -5.58 21.52 -4.33
C GLY A 199 -4.65 22.62 -4.85
N SER A 200 -4.51 22.78 -6.17
CA SER A 200 -3.79 23.87 -6.84
C SER A 200 -4.69 25.06 -7.14
#